data_AF-A0A7R9HHY8-F1
#
_entry.id   AF-A0A7R9HHY8-F1
#
_cell.length_a   1.000
_cell.length_b   1.000
_cell.length_c   1.000
_cell.angle_alpha   90.00
_cell.angle_beta   90.00
_cell.angle_gamma   90.00
#
_symmetry.space_group_name_H-M   'P 1'
#
loop_
_entity.id
_entity.type
_entity.pdbx_description
1 polymer ?
#
loop_
_entity_poly.entity_id
_entity_poly.type
_entity_poly.pdbx_seq_one_letter_code
_entity_poly.pdbx_strand_id
1 'polypeptide(L)'
;VPLKPYSSSCVCPQLSSGSVRVGLLVNPRHNSGSQLLNQLVLAALDTLPPNQASHYISTILASDSLSQAISSREKDPQDVVVQGVDLSNLTLVWQQFKSDFTTLNTHQTYSRTVLNLSPGARAVVTNGRVLGPLDAGERFTTDDFSLLERFNMNNYGDKLLAVLKKQGDEDDVVTSDILMQTVALLVSRTQSRSRFEIPFRGEEYR
;
A
#
# COMPACT_ATOMS: atom_id res chain seq x y z
N VAL A 1 -1.57 14.84 -30.90
CA VAL A 1 -0.38 14.17 -30.33
C VAL A 1 -0.84 13.41 -29.09
N PRO A 2 -1.00 12.07 -29.11
CA PRO A 2 -1.61 11.37 -28.00
C PRO A 2 -0.58 11.15 -26.87
N LEU A 3 -0.92 11.64 -25.68
CA LEU A 3 -0.14 11.53 -24.45
C LEU A 3 -0.25 10.11 -23.88
N LYS A 4 0.91 9.48 -23.62
CA LYS A 4 1.03 8.15 -23.01
C LYS A 4 0.69 8.18 -21.51
N PRO A 5 0.11 7.10 -20.93
CA PRO A 5 -0.17 7.01 -19.50
C PRO A 5 1.06 6.48 -18.76
N TYR A 6 1.58 7.23 -17.79
CA TYR A 6 2.65 6.74 -16.91
C TYR A 6 2.26 6.89 -15.44
N SER A 7 2.24 5.73 -14.77
CA SER A 7 2.65 5.53 -13.37
C SER A 7 1.91 6.35 -12.31
N SER A 8 0.62 6.10 -12.15
CA SER A 8 -0.13 6.54 -10.96
C SER A 8 0.23 5.66 -9.76
N SER A 9 1.12 6.13 -8.90
CA SER A 9 1.31 5.58 -7.56
C SER A 9 -0.01 5.74 -6.79
N CYS A 10 -0.62 4.63 -6.40
CA CYS A 10 -1.88 4.64 -5.65
C CYS A 10 -1.58 5.08 -4.21
N VAL A 11 -1.83 6.35 -3.90
CA VAL A 11 -2.00 6.80 -2.51
C VAL A 11 -3.45 7.22 -2.39
N CYS A 12 -4.19 6.46 -1.58
CA CYS A 12 -5.61 6.69 -1.39
C CYS A 12 -5.83 7.71 -0.27
N PRO A 13 -6.77 8.66 -0.42
CA PRO A 13 -7.08 9.64 0.60
C PRO A 13 -7.88 9.03 1.76
N GLN A 14 -7.56 9.47 2.98
CA GLN A 14 -8.36 9.40 4.22
C GLN A 14 -8.56 8.05 4.93
N LEU A 15 -7.52 7.71 5.71
CA LEU A 15 -7.50 7.43 7.16
C LEU A 15 -8.80 7.65 7.98
N SER A 16 -9.87 6.91 7.72
CA SER A 16 -11.07 6.93 8.58
C SER A 16 -11.55 5.53 8.99
N SER A 17 -10.75 4.85 9.81
CA SER A 17 -11.21 4.04 10.94
C SER A 17 -10.02 3.88 11.87
N GLY A 18 -10.18 4.06 13.19
CA GLY A 18 -9.08 4.00 14.16
C GLY A 18 -8.44 2.61 14.35
N SER A 19 -8.70 1.65 13.45
CA SER A 19 -8.38 0.23 13.63
C SER A 19 -7.50 -0.38 12.53
N VAL A 20 -7.14 0.37 11.47
CA VAL A 20 -6.37 -0.17 10.34
C VAL A 20 -4.95 0.39 10.33
N ARG A 21 -3.97 -0.52 10.30
CA ARG A 21 -2.55 -0.18 10.12
C ARG A 21 -2.19 -0.29 8.64
N VAL A 22 -1.60 0.75 8.09
CA VAL A 22 -1.22 0.82 6.68
C VAL A 22 0.30 0.90 6.57
N GLY A 23 0.87 0.10 5.68
CA GLY A 23 2.29 0.16 5.32
C GLY A 23 2.44 0.42 3.81
N LEU A 24 3.55 1.05 3.44
CA LEU A 24 3.90 1.29 2.03
C LEU A 24 5.13 0.48 1.65
N LEU A 25 4.99 -0.36 0.63
CA LEU A 25 6.11 -1.02 -0.03
C LEU A 25 6.29 -0.42 -1.41
N VAL A 26 7.46 0.14 -1.67
CA VAL A 26 7.76 0.81 -2.94
C VAL A 26 8.35 -0.19 -3.93
N ASN A 27 7.66 -0.39 -5.05
CA ASN A 27 8.14 -1.22 -6.16
C ASN A 27 8.42 -0.33 -7.40
N PRO A 28 9.61 0.29 -7.50
CA PRO A 28 9.92 1.20 -8.58
C PRO A 28 10.08 0.47 -9.91
N ARG A 29 9.69 1.14 -11.00
CA ARG A 29 10.19 0.81 -12.34
C ARG A 29 11.59 1.43 -12.47
N HIS A 30 12.48 0.89 -13.32
CA HIS A 30 13.87 1.35 -13.52
C HIS A 30 14.03 2.80 -14.10
N ASN A 31 13.08 3.71 -13.86
CA ASN A 31 13.15 5.11 -14.28
C ASN A 31 13.75 5.98 -13.16
N SER A 32 14.82 6.72 -13.47
CA SER A 32 15.54 7.58 -12.53
C SER A 32 14.66 8.67 -11.90
N GLY A 33 13.67 9.21 -12.65
CA GLY A 33 12.76 10.24 -12.12
C GLY A 33 11.84 9.71 -11.02
N SER A 34 11.29 8.49 -11.19
CA SER A 34 10.44 7.87 -10.17
C SER A 34 11.20 7.51 -8.89
N GLN A 35 12.53 7.37 -8.96
CA GLN A 35 13.34 7.02 -7.82
C GLN A 35 13.46 8.16 -6.80
N LEU A 36 13.56 9.42 -7.27
CA LEU A 36 13.63 10.60 -6.40
C LEU A 36 12.34 10.81 -5.61
N LEU A 37 11.19 10.68 -6.29
CA LEU A 37 9.88 10.80 -5.66
C LEU A 37 9.65 9.68 -4.63
N ASN A 38 10.06 8.45 -4.96
CA ASN A 38 10.00 7.33 -4.05
C ASN A 38 10.89 7.52 -2.81
N GLN A 39 12.11 8.03 -2.98
CA GLN A 39 13.01 8.37 -1.87
C GLN A 39 12.42 9.47 -0.99
N LEU A 40 11.78 10.48 -1.59
CA LEU A 40 11.11 11.54 -0.85
C LEU A 40 9.96 11.00 -0.01
N VAL A 41 9.12 10.11 -0.59
CA VAL A 41 8.02 9.49 0.15
C VAL A 41 8.54 8.64 1.30
N LEU A 42 9.62 7.87 1.10
CA LEU A 42 10.24 7.07 2.18
C LEU A 42 10.81 7.97 3.28
N ALA A 43 11.52 9.05 2.92
CA ALA A 43 12.05 10.01 3.88
C ALA A 43 10.93 10.71 4.67
N ALA A 44 9.81 11.05 4.02
CA ALA A 44 8.65 11.63 4.70
C ALA A 44 8.00 10.66 5.69
N LEU A 45 7.91 9.37 5.36
CA LEU A 45 7.38 8.34 6.26
C LEU A 45 8.29 8.07 7.46
N ASP A 46 9.60 8.23 7.31
CA ASP A 46 10.57 8.01 8.38
C ASP A 46 10.71 9.21 9.33
N THR A 47 10.57 10.43 8.80
CA THR A 47 10.79 11.67 9.57
C THR A 47 9.53 12.26 10.20
N LEU A 48 8.40 12.20 9.50
CA LEU A 48 7.19 12.91 9.91
C LEU A 48 6.24 12.00 10.69
N PRO A 49 5.46 12.55 11.64
CA PRO A 49 4.40 11.80 12.28
C PRO A 49 3.33 11.39 11.24
N PRO A 50 2.62 10.27 11.44
CA PRO A 50 1.81 9.62 10.39
C PRO A 50 0.72 10.53 9.79
N ASN A 51 0.11 11.39 10.60
CA ASN A 51 -0.90 12.34 10.14
C ASN A 51 -0.31 13.42 9.22
N GLN A 52 0.90 13.90 9.53
CA GLN A 52 1.59 14.90 8.71
C GLN A 52 2.20 14.25 7.46
N ALA A 53 2.77 13.05 7.59
CA ALA A 53 3.34 12.30 6.47
C ALA A 53 2.28 12.01 5.40
N SER A 54 1.11 11.51 5.81
CA SER A 54 0.01 11.21 4.89
C SER A 54 -0.54 12.46 4.19
N HIS A 55 -0.67 13.58 4.91
CA HIS A 55 -1.07 14.85 4.32
C HIS A 55 -0.02 15.37 3.34
N TYR A 56 1.27 15.32 3.71
CA TYR A 56 2.37 15.72 2.81
C TYR A 56 2.39 14.89 1.53
N ILE A 57 2.34 13.57 1.65
CA ILE A 57 2.35 12.65 0.50
C ILE A 57 1.11 12.86 -0.39
N SER A 58 -0.08 13.05 0.20
CA SER A 58 -1.29 13.29 -0.59
C SER A 58 -1.24 14.61 -1.35
N THR A 59 -0.70 15.68 -0.74
CA THR A 59 -0.53 16.96 -1.45
C THR A 59 0.43 16.86 -2.64
N ILE A 60 1.53 16.10 -2.50
CA ILE A 60 2.50 15.86 -3.59
C ILE A 60 1.85 15.08 -4.71
N LEU A 61 1.10 14.02 -4.38
CA LEU A 61 0.53 13.11 -5.36
C LEU A 61 -0.75 13.63 -6.01
N ALA A 62 -1.47 14.55 -5.36
CA ALA A 62 -2.63 15.20 -5.95
C ALA A 62 -2.26 16.17 -7.08
N SER A 63 -1.03 16.71 -7.04
CA SER A 63 -0.56 17.69 -8.02
C SER A 63 0.42 17.05 -8.99
N ASP A 64 -0.06 16.64 -10.17
CA ASP A 64 0.78 16.07 -11.24
C ASP A 64 1.93 17.00 -11.66
N SER A 65 1.75 18.31 -11.56
CA SER A 65 2.79 19.31 -11.84
C SER A 65 3.91 19.29 -10.80
N LEU A 66 3.59 19.09 -9.52
CA LEU A 66 4.58 19.00 -8.44
C LEU A 66 5.34 17.69 -8.51
N SER A 67 4.65 16.57 -8.74
CA SER A 67 5.30 15.27 -8.88
C SER A 67 6.25 15.23 -10.08
N GLN A 68 5.89 15.90 -11.18
CA GLN A 68 6.75 16.08 -12.34
C GLN A 68 7.93 17.01 -12.07
N ALA A 69 7.72 18.15 -11.41
CA ALA A 69 8.78 19.10 -11.07
C ALA A 69 9.84 18.50 -10.13
N ILE A 70 9.41 17.65 -9.18
CA ILE A 70 10.32 16.91 -8.29
C ILE A 70 11.06 15.83 -9.07
N SER A 71 10.37 15.13 -9.99
CA SER A 71 10.97 14.10 -10.83
C SER A 71 11.97 14.66 -11.85
N SER A 72 11.75 15.89 -12.35
CA SER A 72 12.63 16.61 -13.27
C SER A 72 13.77 17.36 -12.56
N ARG A 73 13.84 17.31 -11.21
CA ARG A 73 14.83 18.02 -10.39
C ARG A 73 14.72 19.56 -10.46
N GLU A 74 13.57 20.07 -10.88
CA GLU A 74 13.33 21.50 -11.02
C GLU A 74 12.89 22.17 -9.70
N LYS A 75 12.31 21.38 -8.79
CA LYS A 75 11.93 21.84 -7.44
C LYS A 75 12.52 20.95 -6.36
N ASP A 76 12.98 21.57 -5.29
CA ASP A 76 13.43 20.85 -4.11
C ASP A 76 12.24 20.55 -3.18
N PRO A 77 12.33 19.49 -2.35
CA PRO A 77 11.29 19.16 -1.37
C PRO A 77 10.94 20.30 -0.40
N GLN A 78 11.85 21.26 -0.25
CA GLN A 78 11.70 22.46 0.57
C GLN A 78 10.68 23.46 0.00
N ASP A 79 10.45 23.44 -1.31
CA ASP A 79 9.49 24.34 -1.97
C ASP A 79 8.04 23.90 -1.75
N VAL A 80 7.82 22.67 -1.27
CA VAL A 80 6.51 22.13 -0.94
C VAL A 80 6.17 22.52 0.50
N VAL A 81 5.70 23.75 0.67
CA VAL A 81 5.27 24.27 1.96
C VAL A 81 3.93 23.65 2.35
N VAL A 82 3.98 22.70 3.28
CA VAL A 82 2.80 22.13 3.93
C VAL A 82 2.76 22.62 5.37
N GLN A 83 1.61 23.12 5.82
CA GLN A 83 1.47 23.66 7.18
C GLN A 83 1.79 22.60 8.23
N GLY A 84 2.69 22.92 9.17
CA GLY A 84 3.03 22.08 10.31
C GLY A 84 4.09 21.00 10.06
N VAL A 85 4.74 20.99 8.88
CA VAL A 85 5.83 20.05 8.55
C VAL A 85 7.17 20.73 8.75
N ASP A 86 8.05 20.10 9.54
CA ASP A 86 9.44 20.54 9.65
C ASP A 86 10.27 20.04 8.46
N LEU A 87 10.39 20.91 7.46
CA LEU A 87 11.08 20.62 6.20
C LEU A 87 12.60 20.49 6.36
N SER A 88 13.16 21.00 7.47
CA SER A 88 14.61 21.01 7.67
C SER A 88 15.18 19.61 7.92
N ASN A 89 14.58 18.87 8.85
CA ASN A 89 14.91 17.48 9.15
C ASN A 89 14.63 16.56 7.96
N LEU A 90 13.49 16.77 7.28
CA LEU A 90 13.11 16.00 6.11
C LEU A 90 14.14 16.12 4.98
N THR A 91 14.70 17.32 4.75
CA THR A 91 15.71 17.52 3.70
C THR A 91 16.98 16.72 3.98
N LEU A 92 17.46 16.72 5.23
CA LEU A 92 18.67 15.99 5.62
C LEU A 92 18.51 14.49 5.40
N VAL A 93 17.39 13.93 5.86
CA VAL A 93 17.08 12.51 5.68
C VAL A 93 16.85 12.17 4.21
N TRP A 94 16.19 13.04 3.45
CA TRP A 94 16.05 12.86 2.01
C TRP A 94 17.40 12.84 1.28
N GLN A 95 18.34 13.71 1.64
CA GLN A 95 19.70 13.67 1.08
C GLN A 95 20.41 12.37 1.41
N GLN A 96 20.24 11.84 2.63
CA GLN A 96 20.75 10.53 3.02
C GLN A 96 20.14 9.41 2.17
N PHE A 97 18.81 9.37 2.01
CA PHE A 97 18.11 8.41 1.15
C PHE A 97 18.46 8.56 -0.34
N LYS A 98 18.83 9.76 -0.79
CA LYS A 98 19.31 10.00 -2.16
C LYS A 98 20.66 9.34 -2.40
N SER A 99 21.55 9.33 -1.39
CA SER A 99 22.83 8.62 -1.45
C SER A 99 22.70 7.12 -1.19
N ASP A 100 21.72 6.70 -0.38
CA ASP A 100 21.53 5.32 0.03
C ASP A 100 20.40 4.64 -0.77
N PHE A 101 20.81 3.81 -1.73
CA PHE A 101 19.89 3.02 -2.54
C PHE A 101 19.52 1.67 -1.91
N THR A 102 20.09 1.30 -0.76
CA THR A 102 19.94 -0.03 -0.18
C THR A 102 18.50 -0.33 0.22
N THR A 103 17.79 0.62 0.85
CA THR A 103 16.38 0.45 1.25
C THR A 103 15.48 0.21 0.06
N LEU A 104 15.63 1.01 -1.00
CA LEU A 104 14.83 0.90 -2.22
C LEU A 104 15.13 -0.40 -2.98
N ASN A 105 16.39 -0.82 -3.04
CA ASN A 105 16.78 -2.11 -3.62
C ASN A 105 16.25 -3.29 -2.80
N THR A 106 16.21 -3.17 -1.47
CA THR A 106 15.62 -4.17 -0.57
C THR A 106 14.13 -4.31 -0.81
N HIS A 107 13.40 -3.20 -0.92
CA HIS A 107 11.97 -3.20 -1.25
C HIS A 107 11.69 -3.84 -2.62
N GLN A 108 12.51 -3.51 -3.63
CA GLN A 108 12.39 -4.08 -4.96
C GLN A 108 12.67 -5.59 -4.96
N THR A 109 13.72 -6.00 -4.26
CA THR A 109 14.08 -7.43 -4.13
C THR A 109 12.97 -8.19 -3.43
N TYR A 110 12.47 -7.69 -2.31
CA TYR A 110 11.36 -8.30 -1.56
C TYR A 110 10.08 -8.41 -2.40
N SER A 111 9.73 -7.35 -3.14
CA SER A 111 8.56 -7.36 -4.04
C SER A 111 8.67 -8.44 -5.11
N ARG A 112 9.88 -8.67 -5.63
CA ARG A 112 10.14 -9.68 -6.66
C ARG A 112 10.20 -11.10 -6.08
N THR A 113 10.91 -11.31 -4.97
CA THR A 113 11.19 -12.66 -4.44
C THR A 113 10.06 -13.20 -3.59
N VAL A 114 9.41 -12.36 -2.78
CA VAL A 114 8.38 -12.78 -1.83
C VAL A 114 6.98 -12.58 -2.39
N LEU A 115 6.71 -11.41 -2.98
CA LEU A 115 5.38 -11.10 -3.52
C LEU A 115 5.19 -11.52 -4.98
N ASN A 116 6.27 -11.98 -5.64
CA ASN A 116 6.29 -12.38 -7.05
C ASN A 116 5.75 -11.30 -8.01
N LEU A 117 6.03 -10.02 -7.71
CA LEU A 117 5.60 -8.88 -8.51
C LEU A 117 6.68 -8.48 -9.53
N SER A 118 6.25 -8.11 -10.74
CA SER A 118 7.15 -7.50 -11.73
C SER A 118 7.53 -6.07 -11.31
N PRO A 119 8.70 -5.55 -11.74
CA PRO A 119 9.10 -4.17 -11.43
C PRO A 119 8.06 -3.14 -11.88
N GLY A 120 7.62 -2.27 -10.98
CA GLY A 120 6.58 -1.27 -11.24
C GLY A 120 5.13 -1.79 -11.20
N ALA A 121 4.91 -3.08 -10.91
CA ALA A 121 3.57 -3.58 -10.65
C ALA A 121 3.05 -3.10 -9.29
N ARG A 122 1.75 -2.84 -9.22
CA ARG A 122 1.04 -2.40 -8.03
C ARG A 122 0.25 -3.56 -7.46
N ALA A 123 0.21 -3.70 -6.14
CA ALA A 123 -0.58 -4.71 -5.46
C ALA A 123 -0.97 -4.20 -4.07
N VAL A 124 -2.05 -4.75 -3.53
CA VAL A 124 -2.52 -4.49 -2.17
C VAL A 124 -2.29 -5.74 -1.34
N VAL A 125 -1.70 -5.59 -0.15
CA VAL A 125 -1.47 -6.71 0.77
C VAL A 125 -2.28 -6.48 2.04
N THR A 126 -3.11 -7.46 2.43
CA THR A 126 -3.94 -7.39 3.64
C THR A 126 -3.85 -8.67 4.45
N ASN A 127 -3.40 -8.60 5.71
CA ASN A 127 -3.30 -9.73 6.64
C ASN A 127 -2.70 -11.00 6.00
N GLY A 128 -1.60 -10.84 5.24
CA GLY A 128 -0.91 -11.94 4.55
C GLY A 128 -1.51 -12.34 3.19
N ARG A 129 -2.65 -11.77 2.78
CA ARG A 129 -3.20 -11.96 1.43
C ARG A 129 -2.62 -10.93 0.47
N VAL A 130 -2.12 -11.37 -0.68
CA VAL A 130 -1.70 -10.49 -1.78
C VAL A 130 -2.84 -10.39 -2.80
N LEU A 131 -3.23 -9.16 -3.14
CA LEU A 131 -4.21 -8.81 -4.16
C LEU A 131 -3.50 -8.02 -5.26
N GLY A 132 -3.27 -8.66 -6.40
CA GLY A 132 -2.59 -8.06 -7.54
C GLY A 132 -1.94 -9.11 -8.45
N PRO A 133 -1.18 -8.69 -9.47
CA PRO A 133 -0.87 -7.31 -9.83
C PRO A 133 -2.10 -6.56 -10.39
N LEU A 134 -2.28 -5.31 -9.97
CA LEU A 134 -3.33 -4.41 -10.48
C LEU A 134 -2.94 -3.91 -11.87
N ASP A 135 -3.92 -3.84 -12.77
CA ASP A 135 -3.69 -3.33 -14.12
C ASP A 135 -3.35 -1.84 -14.13
N ALA A 136 -2.71 -1.35 -15.19
CA ALA A 136 -2.24 0.05 -15.26
C ALA A 136 -3.37 1.10 -15.18
N GLY A 137 -4.59 0.74 -15.57
CA GLY A 137 -5.78 1.59 -15.48
C GLY A 137 -6.69 1.28 -14.29
N GLU A 138 -6.44 0.18 -13.58
CA GLU A 138 -7.22 -0.22 -12.42
C GLU A 138 -6.91 0.70 -11.25
N ARG A 139 -7.95 1.28 -10.65
CA ARG A 139 -7.83 2.13 -9.46
C ARG A 139 -8.48 1.40 -8.32
N PHE A 140 -7.70 1.14 -7.28
CA PHE A 140 -8.24 0.63 -6.03
C PHE A 140 -8.75 1.84 -5.24
N THR A 141 -10.06 1.95 -5.09
CA THR A 141 -10.72 3.09 -4.47
C THR A 141 -10.86 2.91 -2.96
N THR A 142 -11.28 3.97 -2.27
CA THR A 142 -11.60 3.90 -0.83
C THR A 142 -12.71 2.89 -0.54
N ASP A 143 -13.69 2.78 -1.43
CA ASP A 143 -14.82 1.85 -1.27
C ASP A 143 -14.35 0.39 -1.37
N ASP A 144 -13.39 0.11 -2.25
CA ASP A 144 -12.77 -1.21 -2.37
C ASP A 144 -11.99 -1.57 -1.08
N PHE A 145 -11.30 -0.60 -0.46
CA PHE A 145 -10.63 -0.81 0.83
C PHE A 145 -11.63 -1.07 1.94
N SER A 146 -12.72 -0.30 2.03
CA SER A 146 -13.78 -0.51 3.01
C SER A 146 -14.47 -1.87 2.82
N LEU A 147 -14.69 -2.29 1.56
CA LEU A 147 -15.25 -3.61 1.27
C LEU A 147 -14.30 -4.73 1.71
N LEU A 148 -13.00 -4.57 1.43
CA LEU A 148 -11.98 -5.53 1.82
C LEU A 148 -11.84 -5.65 3.35
N GLU A 149 -11.92 -4.54 4.07
CA GLU A 149 -11.95 -4.51 5.54
C GLU A 149 -13.16 -5.29 6.08
N ARG A 150 -14.38 -4.99 5.59
CA ARG A 150 -15.60 -5.70 6.00
C ARG A 150 -15.55 -7.19 5.67
N PHE A 151 -15.04 -7.55 4.49
CA PHE A 151 -14.86 -8.95 4.09
C PHE A 151 -13.92 -9.69 5.03
N ASN A 152 -12.78 -9.08 5.39
CA ASN A 152 -11.82 -9.69 6.31
C ASN A 152 -12.40 -9.82 7.73
N MET A 153 -13.12 -8.80 8.21
CA MET A 153 -13.75 -8.82 9.54
C MET A 153 -14.84 -9.91 9.64
N ASN A 154 -15.72 -10.01 8.65
CA ASN A 154 -16.80 -11.01 8.64
C ASN A 154 -16.29 -12.45 8.51
N ASN A 155 -15.23 -12.66 7.73
CA ASN A 155 -14.73 -14.01 7.48
C ASN A 155 -13.86 -14.54 8.61
N TYR A 156 -12.99 -13.69 9.16
CA TYR A 156 -11.97 -14.11 10.11
C TYR A 156 -12.10 -13.39 11.46
N GLY A 157 -12.41 -12.10 11.48
CA GLY A 157 -12.45 -11.28 12.70
C GLY A 157 -13.38 -11.85 13.78
N ASP A 158 -14.68 -11.91 13.52
CA ASP A 158 -15.68 -12.31 14.54
C ASP A 158 -15.50 -13.76 14.98
N LYS A 159 -15.18 -14.65 14.05
CA LYS A 159 -15.01 -16.08 14.32
C LYS A 159 -13.74 -16.35 15.13
N LEU A 160 -12.63 -15.69 14.78
CA LEU A 160 -11.38 -15.86 15.51
C LEU A 160 -11.47 -15.25 16.90
N LEU A 161 -12.08 -14.07 17.02
CA LEU A 161 -12.29 -13.46 18.33
C LEU A 161 -13.14 -14.37 19.22
N ALA A 162 -14.21 -14.97 18.68
CA ALA A 162 -15.06 -15.90 19.43
C ALA A 162 -14.34 -17.20 19.83
N VAL A 163 -13.43 -17.72 18.99
CA VAL A 163 -12.64 -18.93 19.31
C VAL A 163 -11.56 -18.63 20.33
N LEU A 164 -10.82 -17.53 20.16
CA LEU A 164 -9.74 -17.14 21.06
C LEU A 164 -10.27 -16.81 22.46
N LYS A 165 -11.41 -16.12 22.57
CA LYS A 165 -12.10 -15.88 23.85
C LYS A 165 -12.65 -17.13 24.52
N LYS A 166 -12.90 -18.21 23.75
CA LYS A 166 -13.33 -19.50 24.30
C LYS A 166 -12.18 -20.38 24.78
N GLN A 167 -10.97 -20.14 24.28
CA GLN A 167 -9.79 -20.94 24.57
C GLN A 167 -8.82 -20.28 25.57
N GLY A 168 -8.87 -18.95 25.73
CA GLY A 168 -8.08 -18.21 26.72
C GLY A 168 -8.97 -17.58 27.78
N ASP A 169 -8.66 -17.83 29.06
CA ASP A 169 -9.35 -17.26 30.22
C ASP A 169 -8.99 -15.77 30.48
N GLU A 170 -8.09 -15.17 29.69
CA GLU A 170 -7.62 -13.80 29.90
C GLU A 170 -7.78 -12.96 28.62
N ASP A 171 -8.69 -11.97 28.66
CA ASP A 171 -8.92 -10.98 27.61
C ASP A 171 -7.64 -10.20 27.23
N ASP A 172 -6.59 -10.22 28.07
CA ASP A 172 -5.30 -9.55 27.85
C ASP A 172 -4.39 -10.26 26.82
N VAL A 173 -4.63 -11.54 26.51
CA VAL A 173 -3.79 -12.27 25.54
C VAL A 173 -4.18 -11.96 24.09
N VAL A 174 -5.41 -11.52 23.82
CA VAL A 174 -5.89 -11.31 22.44
C VAL A 174 -5.49 -9.92 21.93
N THR A 175 -4.23 -9.77 21.55
CA THR A 175 -3.73 -8.55 20.90
C THR A 175 -4.02 -8.53 19.39
N SER A 176 -4.10 -7.33 18.81
CA SER A 176 -4.26 -7.14 17.36
C SER A 176 -3.17 -7.83 16.53
N ASP A 177 -1.97 -7.98 17.08
CA ASP A 177 -0.84 -8.61 16.38
C ASP A 177 -1.03 -10.12 16.25
N ILE A 178 -1.53 -10.77 17.31
CA ILE A 178 -1.85 -12.20 17.29
C ILE A 178 -3.01 -12.46 16.35
N LEU A 179 -4.02 -11.58 16.32
CA LEU A 179 -5.10 -11.66 15.34
C LEU A 179 -4.55 -11.57 13.91
N MET A 180 -3.70 -10.57 13.62
CA MET A 180 -3.10 -10.42 12.29
C MET A 180 -2.30 -11.66 11.87
N GLN A 181 -1.43 -12.18 12.75
CA GLN A 181 -0.62 -13.36 12.48
C GLN A 181 -1.48 -14.62 12.28
N THR A 182 -2.49 -14.82 13.13
CA THR A 182 -3.41 -15.96 13.02
C THR A 182 -4.20 -15.91 11.72
N VAL A 183 -4.70 -14.73 11.34
CA VAL A 183 -5.37 -14.54 10.04
C VAL A 183 -4.42 -14.83 8.89
N ALA A 184 -3.18 -14.32 8.92
CA ALA A 184 -2.18 -14.58 7.88
C ALA A 184 -1.84 -16.07 7.73
N LEU A 185 -1.75 -16.80 8.84
CA LEU A 185 -1.55 -18.26 8.84
C LEU A 185 -2.77 -19.01 8.25
N LEU A 186 -3.99 -18.55 8.50
CA LEU A 186 -5.18 -19.17 7.93
C LEU A 186 -5.31 -18.88 6.44
N VAL A 187 -5.08 -17.65 6.03
CA VAL A 187 -5.11 -17.21 4.63
C VAL A 187 -4.05 -17.95 3.80
N SER A 188 -2.85 -18.14 4.34
CA SER A 188 -1.81 -18.91 3.64
C SER A 188 -2.17 -20.40 3.45
N ARG A 189 -3.04 -20.95 4.31
CA ARG A 189 -3.51 -22.34 4.24
C ARG A 189 -4.78 -22.54 3.42
N THR A 190 -5.58 -21.49 3.22
CA THR A 190 -6.75 -21.60 2.34
C THR A 190 -6.27 -21.77 0.90
N GLN A 191 -6.17 -23.03 0.46
CA GLN A 191 -6.00 -23.38 -0.93
C GLN A 191 -7.05 -22.63 -1.75
N SER A 192 -6.61 -21.92 -2.78
CA SER A 192 -7.48 -21.32 -3.78
C SER A 192 -8.44 -22.40 -4.26
N ARG A 193 -9.71 -22.36 -3.85
CA ARG A 193 -10.74 -23.07 -4.60
C ARG A 193 -10.65 -22.51 -6.01
N SER A 194 -10.22 -23.36 -6.93
CA SER A 194 -10.11 -23.04 -8.35
C SER A 194 -11.40 -22.36 -8.78
N ARG A 195 -11.25 -21.21 -9.44
CA ARG A 195 -12.36 -20.53 -10.12
C ARG A 195 -13.07 -21.57 -10.98
N PHE A 196 -14.29 -21.97 -10.59
CA PHE A 196 -15.08 -22.88 -11.40
C PHE A 196 -15.73 -22.05 -12.49
N GLU A 197 -15.41 -22.37 -13.74
CA GLU A 197 -16.16 -21.87 -14.89
C GLU A 197 -17.58 -22.41 -14.78
N ILE A 198 -18.56 -21.51 -14.71
CA ILE A 198 -19.97 -21.88 -14.74
C ILE A 198 -20.30 -22.12 -16.22
N PRO A 199 -20.55 -23.37 -16.66
CA PRO A 199 -20.93 -23.60 -18.05
C PRO A 199 -22.25 -22.89 -18.32
N PHE A 200 -22.25 -22.00 -19.32
CA PHE A 200 -23.46 -21.34 -19.79
C PHE A 200 -24.40 -22.39 -20.38
N ARG A 201 -25.46 -22.71 -19.65
CA ARG A 201 -26.51 -23.59 -20.15
C ARG A 201 -27.47 -22.71 -20.95
N GLY A 202 -27.29 -22.71 -22.27
CA GLY A 202 -28.14 -21.96 -23.20
C GLY A 202 -29.61 -22.31 -22.97
N GLU A 203 -30.45 -21.28 -22.87
CA GLU A 203 -31.90 -21.42 -22.78
C GLU A 203 -32.47 -21.79 -24.15
N GLU A 204 -32.54 -23.09 -24.43
CA GLU A 204 -33.45 -23.64 -25.44
C GLU A 204 -34.86 -23.71 -24.83
N TYR A 205 -35.59 -22.60 -24.86
CA TYR A 205 -37.04 -22.62 -24.72
C TYR A 205 -37.65 -22.89 -26.09
N ARG A 206 -38.24 -24.08 -26.21
CA ARG A 206 -38.93 -24.58 -27.39
C ARG A 206 -40.42 -24.26 -27.33
#